data_AF-A0AAD2CQ34-F1
#
_entry.id   AF-A0AAD2CQ34-F1
#
_cell.length_a   1.000
_cell.length_b   1.000
_cell.length_c   1.000
_cell.angle_alpha   90.00
_cell.angle_beta   90.00
_cell.angle_gamma   90.00
#
_symmetry.space_group_name_H-M   'P 1'
#
loop_
_entity.id
_entity.type
_entity.pdbx_description
1 polymer ?
#
loop_
_entity_poly.entity_id
_entity_poly.type
_entity_poly.pdbx_seq_one_letter_code
_entity_poly.pdbx_strand_id
1 'polypeptide(L)'
;MKVSFAITTMALLSHDALGFSMKNERHNVESLDTGRRNLLTVVPAALVASQSAAFWGAEPAFATPAAAFDDLPPDAAKSYYQYRIPLQLAADYYIFELQEKVGNLDEWGNIGQLFASNNARGGQGQPSRIERDFVNPMRIVLLSMPPDVSDEMREAQFKFEAAMQQISKATGGYRKDLPVEVPRSSIDNALKGWEDGRLAYNQFLVLLNGVTGLSEMKPVPPAGPDQRDQYGRSYRKYNELVKKTKLCQNRGGPALSQAWGQLMVSGYLQDSCGIPDLENYFKQ
;
A
#
# COMPACT_ATOMS: atom_id res chain seq x y z
N MET A 1 -33.35 36.41 -48.04
CA MET A 1 -32.83 35.67 -49.22
C MET A 1 -32.72 34.19 -48.85
N LYS A 2 -33.43 33.33 -49.60
CA LYS A 2 -33.25 31.88 -49.92
C LYS A 2 -32.40 31.03 -48.92
N VAL A 3 -32.95 30.11 -48.14
CA VAL A 3 -33.46 28.72 -48.42
C VAL A 3 -32.40 27.74 -48.97
N SER A 4 -32.12 26.68 -48.19
CA SER A 4 -31.92 25.25 -48.55
C SER A 4 -31.04 24.58 -47.47
N PHE A 5 -31.54 23.70 -46.58
CA PHE A 5 -31.86 22.26 -46.73
C PHE A 5 -30.75 21.39 -47.36
N ALA A 6 -30.16 20.51 -46.54
CA ALA A 6 -29.72 19.18 -46.95
C ALA A 6 -29.75 18.24 -45.74
N ILE A 7 -30.69 17.30 -45.81
CA ILE A 7 -30.84 16.10 -45.00
C ILE A 7 -29.97 15.01 -45.64
N THR A 8 -29.23 14.24 -44.85
CA THR A 8 -28.79 12.90 -45.27
C THR A 8 -29.06 11.91 -44.14
N THR A 9 -29.99 11.01 -44.45
CA THR A 9 -30.39 9.81 -43.72
C THR A 9 -29.67 8.60 -44.33
N MET A 10 -29.24 7.62 -43.53
CA MET A 10 -29.26 6.16 -43.81
C MET A 10 -28.47 5.43 -42.70
N ALA A 11 -29.13 4.64 -41.85
CA ALA A 11 -29.46 3.20 -41.99
C ALA A 11 -28.40 2.33 -41.26
N LEU A 12 -28.68 1.82 -40.06
CA LEU A 12 -29.31 0.51 -39.77
C LEU A 12 -28.68 -0.65 -40.53
N LEU A 13 -27.80 -1.40 -39.85
CA LEU A 13 -27.65 -2.85 -40.03
C LEU A 13 -27.33 -3.50 -38.67
N SER A 14 -28.38 -4.02 -38.05
CA SER A 14 -28.40 -5.17 -37.15
C SER A 14 -27.90 -6.42 -37.87
N HIS A 15 -27.19 -7.33 -37.19
CA HIS A 15 -27.27 -8.80 -37.37
C HIS A 15 -26.71 -9.49 -36.10
N ASP A 16 -27.60 -10.25 -35.46
CA ASP A 16 -27.43 -11.58 -34.82
C ASP A 16 -26.27 -11.85 -33.86
N ALA A 17 -26.53 -12.12 -32.58
CA ALA A 17 -27.20 -13.32 -32.03
C ALA A 17 -26.42 -14.61 -32.29
N LEU A 18 -25.52 -14.96 -31.36
CA LEU A 18 -25.20 -16.35 -31.05
C LEU A 18 -25.19 -16.52 -29.53
N GLY A 19 -26.31 -17.03 -29.04
CA GLY A 19 -26.37 -17.65 -27.72
C GLY A 19 -25.65 -18.98 -27.76
N PHE A 20 -24.82 -19.23 -26.76
CA PHE A 20 -24.38 -20.58 -26.42
C PHE A 20 -24.89 -20.88 -25.01
N SER A 21 -25.98 -21.64 -24.99
CA SER A 21 -26.58 -22.26 -23.82
C SER A 21 -26.05 -23.68 -23.74
N MET A 22 -25.35 -24.03 -22.66
CA MET A 22 -25.24 -25.43 -22.24
C MET A 22 -25.59 -25.57 -20.77
N LYS A 23 -26.76 -26.19 -20.59
CA LYS A 23 -27.17 -27.10 -19.53
C LYS A 23 -25.98 -27.91 -18.99
N ASN A 24 -25.77 -27.91 -17.67
CA ASN A 24 -26.30 -28.91 -16.73
C ASN A 24 -25.39 -30.14 -16.65
N GLU A 25 -24.66 -30.27 -15.54
CA GLU A 25 -24.53 -31.54 -14.84
C GLU A 25 -24.09 -31.28 -13.38
N ARG A 26 -25.08 -31.40 -12.49
CA ARG A 26 -24.85 -31.59 -11.06
C ARG A 26 -24.44 -33.04 -10.86
N HIS A 27 -23.25 -33.27 -10.32
CA HIS A 27 -22.93 -34.52 -9.64
C HIS A 27 -22.91 -34.29 -8.13
N ASN A 28 -23.97 -34.81 -7.50
CA ASN A 28 -23.98 -35.31 -6.14
C ASN A 28 -23.15 -36.60 -6.10
N VAL A 29 -22.17 -36.71 -5.20
CA VAL A 29 -21.75 -37.97 -4.57
C VAL A 29 -21.23 -37.66 -3.15
N GLU A 30 -22.01 -38.11 -2.15
CA GLU A 30 -21.64 -38.67 -0.81
C GLU A 30 -20.71 -37.83 0.09
N SER A 31 -21.13 -37.21 1.20
CA SER A 31 -21.86 -37.72 2.39
C SER A 31 -21.32 -39.04 2.92
N LEU A 32 -20.21 -38.99 3.66
CA LEU A 32 -19.81 -40.04 4.59
C LEU A 32 -20.15 -39.63 6.03
N ASP A 33 -21.13 -40.37 6.52
CA ASP A 33 -21.56 -40.61 7.88
C ASP A 33 -20.48 -40.48 8.97
N THR A 34 -20.79 -39.62 9.94
CA THR A 34 -21.02 -39.96 11.35
C THR A 34 -20.25 -41.13 11.97
N GLY A 35 -19.41 -40.78 12.95
CA GLY A 35 -19.51 -41.39 14.28
C GLY A 35 -18.35 -42.27 14.71
N ARG A 36 -17.55 -41.76 15.67
CA ARG A 36 -17.10 -42.53 16.86
C ARG A 36 -16.52 -41.60 17.94
N ARG A 37 -17.36 -41.36 18.95
CA ARG A 37 -17.11 -41.43 20.40
C ARG A 37 -15.98 -40.51 20.95
N ASN A 38 -16.36 -39.42 21.61
CA ASN A 38 -16.50 -39.34 23.09
C ASN A 38 -15.32 -39.94 23.86
N LEU A 39 -14.43 -39.07 24.33
CA LEU A 39 -13.72 -39.26 25.60
C LEU A 39 -13.54 -37.89 26.27
N LEU A 40 -14.58 -37.50 27.02
CA LEU A 40 -14.50 -36.54 28.11
C LEU A 40 -13.81 -37.25 29.29
N THR A 41 -12.66 -36.73 29.73
CA THR A 41 -12.08 -37.00 31.05
C THR A 41 -11.42 -35.73 31.60
N VAL A 42 -12.27 -34.85 32.11
CA VAL A 42 -12.26 -34.17 33.43
C VAL A 42 -10.98 -34.27 34.30
N VAL A 43 -10.35 -33.09 34.53
CA VAL A 43 -9.76 -32.51 35.80
C VAL A 43 -8.33 -32.94 36.23
N PRO A 44 -7.49 -32.07 36.87
CA PRO A 44 -7.75 -30.79 37.53
C PRO A 44 -6.93 -29.56 37.09
N ALA A 45 -7.46 -28.40 37.52
CA ALA A 45 -6.85 -27.09 37.49
C ALA A 45 -5.54 -27.03 38.30
N ALA A 46 -4.48 -26.53 37.66
CA ALA A 46 -3.32 -25.97 38.34
C ALA A 46 -3.41 -24.44 38.23
N LEU A 47 -3.68 -23.81 39.37
CA LEU A 47 -3.46 -22.39 39.62
C LEU A 47 -1.99 -22.05 39.33
N VAL A 48 -1.72 -21.33 38.25
CA VAL A 48 -0.45 -20.60 38.11
C VAL A 48 -0.76 -19.12 38.15
N ALA A 49 -0.12 -18.51 39.14
CA ALA A 49 -0.21 -17.13 39.56
C ALA A 49 -0.30 -16.12 38.41
N SER A 50 -1.23 -15.19 38.62
CA SER A 50 -1.14 -13.80 38.15
C SER A 50 0.27 -13.27 38.37
N GLN A 51 1.01 -13.08 37.26
CA GLN A 51 2.06 -12.08 37.18
C GLN A 51 1.58 -11.01 36.22
N SER A 52 1.00 -9.98 36.80
CA SER A 52 0.76 -8.68 36.19
C SER A 52 2.11 -8.00 36.00
N ALA A 53 2.79 -8.32 34.90
CA ALA A 53 3.90 -7.53 34.39
C ALA A 53 3.44 -6.83 33.12
N ALA A 54 3.55 -5.51 33.13
CA ALA A 54 3.21 -4.62 32.05
C ALA A 54 3.87 -5.07 30.73
N PHE A 55 3.06 -5.62 29.82
CA PHE A 55 3.44 -5.85 28.44
C PHE A 55 3.31 -4.54 27.65
N TRP A 56 4.29 -3.66 27.81
CA TRP A 56 4.56 -2.57 26.88
C TRP A 56 5.89 -2.89 26.21
N GLY A 57 5.88 -3.13 24.90
CA GLY A 57 7.10 -3.24 24.08
C GLY A 57 7.48 -4.62 23.53
N ALA A 58 6.55 -5.56 23.35
CA ALA A 58 6.83 -6.72 22.52
C ALA A 58 6.78 -6.30 21.04
N GLU A 59 7.95 -6.04 20.44
CA GLU A 59 8.12 -6.18 18.99
C GLU A 59 7.60 -7.56 18.58
N PRO A 60 6.84 -7.69 17.47
CA PRO A 60 6.49 -9.01 16.98
C PRO A 60 7.80 -9.74 16.65
N ALA A 61 8.01 -10.88 17.31
CA ALA A 61 9.18 -11.73 17.12
C ALA A 61 9.16 -12.36 15.72
N PHE A 62 9.55 -11.59 14.71
CA PHE A 62 9.97 -12.09 13.40
C PHE A 62 11.49 -12.18 13.42
N ALA A 63 12.01 -13.21 14.09
CA ALA A 63 13.44 -13.48 14.13
C ALA A 63 13.82 -14.40 12.96
N THR A 64 13.93 -13.84 11.76
CA THR A 64 14.74 -14.44 10.71
C THR A 64 16.22 -14.34 11.12
N PRO A 65 17.05 -15.39 10.94
CA PRO A 65 18.49 -15.25 11.15
C PRO A 65 18.98 -14.09 10.28
N ALA A 66 19.68 -13.13 10.90
CA ALA A 66 20.21 -11.98 10.18
C ALA A 66 21.20 -12.49 9.13
N ALA A 67 20.78 -12.54 7.87
CA ALA A 67 21.71 -12.69 6.77
C ALA A 67 22.55 -11.41 6.74
N ALA A 68 23.88 -11.56 6.70
CA ALA A 68 24.72 -10.39 6.49
C ALA A 68 24.39 -9.83 5.11
N PHE A 69 24.37 -8.50 4.97
CA PHE A 69 24.10 -7.86 3.68
C PHE A 69 24.95 -8.44 2.53
N ASP A 70 26.19 -8.84 2.85
CA ASP A 70 27.15 -9.43 1.92
C ASP A 70 26.76 -10.84 1.43
N ASP A 71 25.89 -11.54 2.16
CA ASP A 71 25.38 -12.88 1.82
C ASP A 71 24.15 -12.81 0.90
N LEU A 72 23.59 -11.61 0.67
CA LEU A 72 22.44 -11.44 -0.19
C LEU A 72 22.79 -11.65 -1.66
N PRO A 73 21.85 -12.19 -2.48
CA PRO A 73 21.99 -12.18 -3.92
C PRO A 73 22.28 -10.76 -4.44
N PRO A 74 23.14 -10.59 -5.45
CA PRO A 74 23.52 -9.27 -5.96
C PRO A 74 22.31 -8.46 -6.45
N ASP A 75 21.30 -9.14 -7.01
CA ASP A 75 20.05 -8.52 -7.43
C ASP A 75 19.21 -8.03 -6.24
N ALA A 76 19.23 -8.76 -5.11
CA ALA A 76 18.59 -8.36 -3.87
C ALA A 76 19.24 -7.09 -3.32
N ALA A 77 20.57 -7.07 -3.20
CA ALA A 77 21.33 -5.91 -2.73
C ALA A 77 21.08 -4.67 -3.60
N LYS A 78 21.10 -4.83 -4.93
CA LYS A 78 20.80 -3.75 -5.89
C LYS A 78 19.38 -3.23 -5.72
N SER A 79 18.39 -4.12 -5.63
CA SER A 79 16.99 -3.72 -5.45
C SER A 79 16.77 -3.01 -4.12
N TYR A 80 17.43 -3.46 -3.04
CA TYR A 80 17.38 -2.80 -1.74
C TYR A 80 17.86 -1.35 -1.84
N TYR A 81 19.07 -1.12 -2.37
CA TYR A 81 19.59 0.24 -2.51
C TYR A 81 18.72 1.14 -3.41
N GLN A 82 18.13 0.56 -4.45
CA GLN A 82 17.24 1.30 -5.35
C GLN A 82 15.92 1.70 -4.68
N TYR A 83 15.33 0.84 -3.85
CA TYR A 83 13.97 1.02 -3.32
C TYR A 83 13.89 1.40 -1.83
N ARG A 84 14.99 1.34 -1.06
CA ARG A 84 15.00 1.73 0.37
C ARG A 84 14.52 3.17 0.60
N ILE A 85 14.93 4.10 -0.26
CA ILE A 85 14.52 5.51 -0.15
C ILE A 85 13.02 5.66 -0.47
N PRO A 86 12.50 5.16 -1.62
CA PRO A 86 11.07 5.12 -1.89
C PRO A 86 10.22 4.50 -0.76
N LEU A 87 10.66 3.36 -0.21
CA LEU A 87 9.97 2.68 0.89
C LEU A 87 9.93 3.57 2.15
N GLN A 88 11.04 4.22 2.51
CA GLN A 88 11.04 5.11 3.66
C GLN A 88 10.20 6.38 3.41
N LEU A 89 10.20 6.91 2.18
CA LEU A 89 9.34 8.03 1.80
C LEU A 89 7.86 7.67 1.86
N ALA A 90 7.50 6.44 1.49
CA ALA A 90 6.15 5.93 1.64
C ALA A 90 5.75 5.83 3.12
N ALA A 91 6.67 5.40 3.99
CA ALA A 91 6.50 5.43 5.45
C ALA A 91 6.25 6.86 5.96
N ASP A 92 7.07 7.82 5.50
CA ASP A 92 6.94 9.24 5.86
C ASP A 92 5.59 9.81 5.43
N TYR A 93 5.13 9.49 4.21
CA TYR A 93 3.79 9.86 3.75
C TYR A 93 2.67 9.22 4.59
N TYR A 94 2.85 7.97 5.02
CA TYR A 94 1.87 7.21 5.80
C TYR A 94 1.51 7.91 7.11
N ILE A 95 2.53 8.40 7.83
CA ILE A 95 2.37 9.10 9.10
C ILE A 95 2.08 10.60 8.92
N PHE A 96 2.74 11.27 7.97
CA PHE A 96 2.66 12.73 7.89
C PHE A 96 1.47 13.25 7.09
N GLU A 97 0.91 12.48 6.16
CA GLU A 97 -0.22 12.92 5.34
C GLU A 97 -1.40 11.94 5.39
N LEU A 98 -1.17 10.63 5.25
CA LEU A 98 -2.27 9.67 5.10
C LEU A 98 -3.12 9.55 6.37
N GLN A 99 -2.49 9.50 7.54
CA GLN A 99 -3.20 9.43 8.83
C GLN A 99 -4.16 10.61 9.02
N GLU A 100 -3.69 11.83 8.76
CA GLU A 100 -4.52 13.04 8.85
C GLU A 100 -5.67 13.01 7.85
N LYS A 101 -5.41 12.58 6.62
CA LYS A 101 -6.45 12.45 5.59
C LYS A 101 -7.52 11.43 5.98
N VAL A 102 -7.13 10.29 6.55
CA VAL A 102 -8.08 9.25 7.00
C VAL A 102 -8.89 9.73 8.20
N GLY A 103 -8.28 10.49 9.12
CA GLY A 103 -8.95 11.06 10.27
C GLY A 103 -9.90 12.23 9.95
N ASN A 104 -9.67 12.94 8.84
CA ASN A 104 -10.48 14.08 8.43
C ASN A 104 -11.49 13.72 7.33
N LEU A 105 -12.78 13.74 7.67
CA LEU A 105 -13.87 13.40 6.75
C LEU A 105 -13.89 14.28 5.48
N ASP A 106 -13.51 15.55 5.58
CA ASP A 106 -13.48 16.49 4.46
C ASP A 106 -12.42 16.09 3.40
N GLU A 107 -11.41 15.32 3.81
CA GLU A 107 -10.34 14.84 2.95
C GLU A 107 -10.65 13.48 2.29
N TRP A 108 -11.76 12.82 2.64
CA TRP A 108 -12.08 11.49 2.10
C TRP A 108 -12.32 11.50 0.59
N GLY A 109 -12.80 12.61 0.03
CA GLY A 109 -12.87 12.80 -1.42
C GLY A 109 -11.49 12.77 -2.10
N ASN A 110 -10.44 13.21 -1.40
CA ASN A 110 -9.05 13.15 -1.89
C ASN A 110 -8.43 11.76 -1.70
N ILE A 111 -8.86 11.00 -0.69
CA ILE A 111 -8.40 9.61 -0.48
C ILE A 111 -8.74 8.73 -1.68
N GLY A 112 -9.93 8.90 -2.28
CA GLY A 112 -10.32 8.15 -3.47
C GLY A 112 -9.31 8.29 -4.64
N GLN A 113 -8.64 9.44 -4.76
CA GLN A 113 -7.61 9.67 -5.78
C GLN A 113 -6.33 8.86 -5.55
N LEU A 114 -6.07 8.43 -4.31
CA LEU A 114 -4.91 7.58 -3.99
C LEU A 114 -5.05 6.18 -4.61
N PHE A 115 -6.29 5.72 -4.78
CA PHE A 115 -6.65 4.41 -5.32
C PHE A 115 -6.99 4.43 -6.80
N ALA A 116 -7.29 5.60 -7.37
CA ALA A 116 -7.64 5.74 -8.77
C ALA A 116 -6.41 5.48 -9.67
N SER A 117 -6.54 4.54 -10.61
CA SER A 117 -5.63 4.42 -11.74
C SER A 117 -6.03 5.45 -12.81
N ASN A 118 -5.13 6.38 -13.14
CA ASN A 118 -5.43 7.38 -14.17
C ASN A 118 -5.29 6.76 -15.55
N ASN A 119 -6.40 6.51 -16.24
CA ASN A 119 -6.39 6.13 -17.65
C ASN A 119 -5.98 7.33 -18.51
N ALA A 120 -4.70 7.41 -18.89
CA ALA A 120 -4.30 8.28 -19.98
C ALA A 120 -4.96 7.77 -21.28
N ARG A 121 -5.52 8.70 -22.08
CA ARG A 121 -6.02 8.41 -23.45
C ARG A 121 -4.94 7.62 -24.20
N GLY A 122 -5.14 6.31 -24.40
CA GLY A 122 -4.14 5.42 -25.00
C GLY A 122 -4.01 4.02 -24.40
N GLY A 123 -4.76 3.70 -23.34
CA GLY A 123 -4.97 2.30 -22.91
C GLY A 123 -3.95 1.71 -21.94
N GLN A 124 -2.86 2.43 -21.61
CA GLN A 124 -2.02 2.12 -20.45
C GLN A 124 -2.35 3.08 -19.30
N GLY A 125 -3.19 2.61 -18.38
CA GLY A 125 -3.52 3.36 -17.17
C GLY A 125 -2.28 3.49 -16.27
N GLN A 126 -2.06 4.68 -15.73
CA GLN A 126 -1.03 4.90 -14.72
C GLN A 126 -1.43 4.18 -13.42
N PRO A 127 -0.48 3.51 -12.74
CA PRO A 127 -0.76 2.88 -11.46
C PRO A 127 -1.27 3.91 -10.46
N SER A 128 -2.13 3.46 -9.54
CA SER A 128 -2.60 4.30 -8.44
C SER A 128 -1.42 4.74 -7.56
N ARG A 129 -1.61 5.77 -6.72
CA ARG A 129 -0.55 6.20 -5.81
C ARG A 129 -0.14 5.09 -4.85
N ILE A 130 -1.12 4.34 -4.32
CA ILE A 130 -0.84 3.20 -3.44
C ILE A 130 -0.02 2.13 -4.18
N GLU A 131 -0.38 1.82 -5.42
CA GLU A 131 0.36 0.84 -6.22
C GLU A 131 1.78 1.32 -6.51
N ARG A 132 1.93 2.58 -6.91
CA ARG A 132 3.21 3.18 -7.32
C ARG A 132 4.17 3.38 -6.14
N ASP A 133 3.69 3.92 -5.03
CA ASP A 133 4.55 4.37 -3.93
C ASP A 133 4.79 3.26 -2.89
N PHE A 134 3.88 2.28 -2.76
CA PHE A 134 3.99 1.21 -1.75
C PHE A 134 4.15 -0.16 -2.38
N VAL A 135 3.14 -0.62 -3.12
CA VAL A 135 3.03 -2.02 -3.55
C VAL A 135 4.12 -2.40 -4.55
N ASN A 136 4.38 -1.55 -5.56
CA ASN A 136 5.40 -1.83 -6.57
C ASN A 136 6.81 -1.91 -5.96
N PRO A 137 7.26 -0.95 -5.13
CA PRO A 137 8.52 -1.10 -4.39
C PRO A 137 8.59 -2.38 -3.56
N MET A 138 7.52 -2.72 -2.81
CA MET A 138 7.48 -3.97 -2.05
C MET A 138 7.64 -5.19 -2.95
N ARG A 139 6.87 -5.23 -4.05
CA ARG A 139 6.83 -6.34 -5.01
C ARG A 139 8.18 -6.53 -5.70
N ILE A 140 8.88 -5.45 -6.04
CA ILE A 140 10.18 -5.54 -6.71
C ILE A 140 11.25 -6.04 -5.73
N VAL A 141 11.26 -5.52 -4.49
CA VAL A 141 12.20 -5.96 -3.47
C VAL A 141 11.94 -7.41 -3.06
N LEU A 142 10.69 -7.82 -2.84
CA LEU A 142 10.42 -9.21 -2.43
C LEU A 142 10.79 -10.22 -3.53
N LEU A 143 10.70 -9.84 -4.82
CA LEU A 143 11.01 -10.75 -5.94
C LEU A 143 12.51 -11.01 -6.11
N SER A 144 13.36 -10.14 -5.61
CA SER A 144 14.81 -10.30 -5.65
C SER A 144 15.36 -11.01 -4.40
N MET A 145 14.58 -11.08 -3.33
CA MET A 145 14.98 -11.72 -2.07
C MET A 145 14.97 -13.26 -2.16
N PRO A 146 15.78 -13.94 -1.32
CA PRO A 146 15.71 -15.38 -1.13
C PRO A 146 14.27 -15.87 -0.82
N PRO A 147 13.88 -17.08 -1.28
CA PRO A 147 12.49 -17.53 -1.27
C PRO A 147 11.90 -17.69 0.14
N ASP A 148 12.72 -18.07 1.12
CA ASP A 148 12.36 -18.16 2.53
C ASP A 148 11.86 -16.83 3.09
N VAL A 149 12.54 -15.73 2.77
CA VAL A 149 12.14 -14.38 3.21
C VAL A 149 11.07 -13.79 2.28
N SER A 150 11.17 -14.06 0.98
CA SER A 150 10.24 -13.55 -0.04
C SER A 150 8.79 -13.90 0.27
N ASP A 151 8.53 -15.11 0.78
CA ASP A 151 7.18 -15.58 1.11
C ASP A 151 6.59 -14.80 2.30
N GLU A 152 7.37 -14.55 3.36
CA GLU A 152 6.94 -13.73 4.50
C GLU A 152 6.70 -12.27 4.10
N MET A 153 7.60 -11.71 3.28
CA MET A 153 7.45 -10.35 2.75
C MET A 153 6.22 -10.22 1.86
N ARG A 154 5.90 -11.25 1.07
CA ARG A 154 4.70 -11.31 0.24
C ARG A 154 3.43 -11.35 1.08
N GLU A 155 3.42 -12.10 2.18
CA GLU A 155 2.30 -12.10 3.11
C GLU A 155 2.05 -10.70 3.70
N ALA A 156 3.12 -10.02 4.13
CA ALA A 156 3.04 -8.64 4.62
C ALA A 156 2.51 -7.67 3.55
N GLN A 157 2.95 -7.81 2.29
CA GLN A 157 2.46 -7.03 1.16
C GLN A 157 0.96 -7.28 0.91
N PHE A 158 0.48 -8.52 0.93
CA PHE A 158 -0.95 -8.81 0.78
C PHE A 158 -1.80 -8.29 1.93
N LYS A 159 -1.31 -8.37 3.18
CA LYS A 159 -2.00 -7.75 4.33
C LYS A 159 -2.11 -6.23 4.16
N PHE A 160 -1.05 -5.59 3.68
CA PHE A 160 -1.04 -4.16 3.39
C PHE A 160 -2.06 -3.79 2.31
N GLU A 161 -2.08 -4.53 1.19
CA GLU A 161 -3.07 -4.31 0.13
C GLU A 161 -4.51 -4.47 0.63
N ALA A 162 -4.78 -5.51 1.42
CA ALA A 162 -6.10 -5.74 2.00
C ALA A 162 -6.55 -4.56 2.89
N ALA A 163 -5.65 -4.06 3.72
CA ALA A 163 -5.90 -2.90 4.58
C ALA A 163 -6.14 -1.62 3.77
N MET A 164 -5.37 -1.40 2.70
CA MET A 164 -5.56 -0.30 1.77
C MET A 164 -6.89 -0.39 1.01
N GLN A 165 -7.30 -1.59 0.59
CA GLN A 165 -8.63 -1.80 0.01
C GLN A 165 -9.76 -1.53 1.02
N GLN A 166 -9.55 -1.83 2.31
CA GLN A 166 -10.51 -1.50 3.35
C GLN A 166 -10.69 0.02 3.49
N ILE A 167 -9.60 0.80 3.49
CA ILE A 167 -9.68 2.27 3.43
C ILE A 167 -10.44 2.71 2.18
N SER A 168 -10.06 2.20 1.01
CA SER A 168 -10.68 2.55 -0.27
C SER A 168 -12.20 2.33 -0.28
N LYS A 169 -12.66 1.20 0.28
CA LYS A 169 -14.09 0.89 0.43
C LYS A 169 -14.77 1.79 1.45
N ALA A 170 -14.13 2.03 2.60
CA ALA A 170 -14.68 2.85 3.66
C ALA A 170 -14.83 4.32 3.27
N THR A 171 -13.93 4.84 2.42
CA THR A 171 -13.96 6.21 1.90
C THR A 171 -14.58 6.30 0.50
N GLY A 172 -15.08 5.20 -0.04
CA GLY A 172 -15.64 5.13 -1.39
C GLY A 172 -16.95 5.92 -1.50
N GLY A 173 -17.06 6.78 -2.52
CA GLY A 173 -18.28 7.52 -2.82
C GLY A 173 -18.45 8.85 -2.08
N TYR A 174 -17.60 9.16 -1.10
CA TYR A 174 -17.59 10.48 -0.45
C TYR A 174 -16.89 11.52 -1.33
N ARG A 175 -17.42 12.74 -1.35
CA ARG A 175 -16.87 13.88 -2.11
C ARG A 175 -16.70 15.05 -1.16
N LYS A 176 -15.61 15.80 -1.35
CA LYS A 176 -15.22 16.94 -0.51
C LYS A 176 -16.35 17.96 -0.30
N ASP A 177 -17.14 18.21 -1.35
CA ASP A 177 -18.09 19.32 -1.38
C ASP A 177 -19.55 18.90 -1.17
N LEU A 178 -19.81 17.63 -0.81
CA LEU A 178 -21.15 17.12 -0.58
C LEU A 178 -21.37 16.83 0.90
N PRO A 179 -22.38 17.45 1.55
CA PRO A 179 -22.78 17.07 2.89
C PRO A 179 -23.38 15.66 2.83
N VAL A 180 -22.56 14.67 3.16
CA VAL A 180 -22.98 13.26 3.26
C VAL A 180 -22.83 12.85 4.71
N GLU A 181 -23.92 12.36 5.31
CA GLU A 181 -23.84 11.73 6.63
C GLU A 181 -22.97 10.47 6.53
N VAL A 182 -21.80 10.50 7.17
CA VAL A 182 -20.88 9.37 7.20
C VAL A 182 -21.32 8.43 8.32
N PRO A 183 -21.64 7.15 8.03
CA PRO A 183 -21.97 6.20 9.08
C PRO A 183 -20.73 5.92 9.92
N ARG A 184 -20.92 5.80 11.24
CA ARG A 184 -19.82 5.55 12.19
C ARG A 184 -18.99 4.31 11.82
N SER A 185 -19.62 3.28 11.27
CA SER A 185 -18.94 2.08 10.78
C SER A 185 -17.91 2.36 9.68
N SER A 186 -18.15 3.34 8.80
CA SER A 186 -17.16 3.72 7.78
C SER A 186 -15.94 4.39 8.42
N ILE A 187 -16.15 5.22 9.45
CA ILE A 187 -15.07 5.86 10.20
C ILE A 187 -14.21 4.81 10.89
N ASP A 188 -14.86 3.90 11.62
CA ASP A 188 -14.17 2.82 12.33
C ASP A 188 -13.41 1.91 11.35
N ASN A 189 -14.01 1.59 10.19
CA ASN A 189 -13.36 0.77 9.16
C ASN A 189 -12.16 1.47 8.50
N ALA A 190 -12.24 2.79 8.28
CA ALA A 190 -11.14 3.56 7.71
C ALA A 190 -9.96 3.66 8.68
N LEU A 191 -10.23 3.97 9.96
CA LEU A 191 -9.22 4.01 11.02
C LEU A 191 -8.59 2.64 11.25
N LYS A 192 -9.41 1.58 11.28
CA LYS A 192 -8.92 0.20 11.36
C LYS A 192 -8.06 -0.16 10.15
N GLY A 193 -8.48 0.20 8.94
CA GLY A 193 -7.69 -0.05 7.72
C GLY A 193 -6.35 0.68 7.73
N TRP A 194 -6.27 1.87 8.34
CA TRP A 194 -5.00 2.56 8.56
C TRP A 194 -4.13 1.82 9.59
N GLU A 195 -4.69 1.35 10.70
CA GLU A 195 -3.90 0.62 11.70
C GLU A 195 -3.42 -0.75 11.20
N ASP A 196 -4.29 -1.51 10.54
CA ASP A 196 -3.96 -2.81 9.92
C ASP A 196 -2.88 -2.61 8.83
N GLY A 197 -2.99 -1.53 8.05
CA GLY A 197 -1.99 -1.18 7.04
C GLY A 197 -0.65 -0.78 7.66
N ARG A 198 -0.65 -0.04 8.75
CA ARG A 198 0.56 0.32 9.51
C ARG A 198 1.29 -0.93 9.99
N LEU A 199 0.56 -1.88 10.59
CA LEU A 199 1.12 -3.13 11.09
C LEU A 199 1.73 -3.97 9.97
N ALA A 200 1.02 -4.13 8.86
CA ALA A 200 1.50 -4.87 7.70
C ALA A 200 2.73 -4.20 7.04
N TYR A 201 2.70 -2.87 6.90
CA TYR A 201 3.83 -2.11 6.37
C TYR A 201 5.06 -2.25 7.25
N ASN A 202 4.90 -2.14 8.56
CA ASN A 202 5.99 -2.32 9.51
C ASN A 202 6.54 -3.74 9.51
N GLN A 203 5.67 -4.75 9.37
CA GLN A 203 6.12 -6.14 9.21
C GLN A 203 7.07 -6.25 8.02
N PHE A 204 6.71 -5.67 6.87
CA PHE A 204 7.57 -5.66 5.68
C PHE A 204 8.91 -4.95 5.95
N LEU A 205 8.91 -3.78 6.59
CA LEU A 205 10.13 -3.03 6.90
C LEU A 205 11.04 -3.74 7.90
N VAL A 206 10.48 -4.39 8.90
CA VAL A 206 11.22 -5.16 9.91
C VAL A 206 11.86 -6.39 9.26
N LEU A 207 11.12 -7.13 8.43
CA LEU A 207 11.69 -8.23 7.64
C LEU A 207 12.83 -7.75 6.75
N LEU A 208 12.67 -6.59 6.11
CA LEU A 208 13.71 -6.00 5.27
C LEU A 208 14.97 -5.63 6.06
N ASN A 209 14.83 -5.04 7.25
CA ASN A 209 15.97 -4.79 8.14
C ASN A 209 16.63 -6.10 8.61
N GLY A 210 15.82 -7.12 8.90
CA GLY A 210 16.30 -8.44 9.34
C GLY A 210 17.14 -9.15 8.27
N VAL A 211 16.63 -9.22 7.03
CA VAL A 211 17.32 -9.91 5.91
C VAL A 211 18.54 -9.15 5.39
N THR A 212 18.56 -7.83 5.55
CA THR A 212 19.73 -7.03 5.17
C THR A 212 20.76 -6.91 6.29
N GLY A 213 20.38 -7.19 7.54
CA GLY A 213 21.17 -6.86 8.72
C GLY A 213 21.35 -5.34 8.92
N LEU A 214 20.63 -4.51 8.17
CA LEU A 214 20.72 -3.06 8.20
C LEU A 214 19.51 -2.51 8.97
N SER A 215 19.74 -1.88 10.12
CA SER A 215 18.67 -1.22 10.90
C SER A 215 18.35 0.20 10.39
N GLU A 216 18.31 0.37 9.07
CA GLU A 216 18.12 1.68 8.42
C GLU A 216 16.64 2.06 8.28
N MET A 217 15.76 1.10 7.97
CA MET A 217 14.34 1.39 7.77
C MET A 217 13.67 1.69 9.12
N LYS A 218 12.90 2.78 9.17
CA LYS A 218 12.17 3.20 10.38
C LYS A 218 10.70 2.79 10.29
N PRO A 219 10.21 1.93 11.21
CA PRO A 219 8.80 1.57 11.27
C PRO A 219 7.94 2.75 11.73
N VAL A 220 6.68 2.75 11.32
CA VAL A 220 5.70 3.78 11.69
C VAL A 220 5.10 3.48 13.08
N PRO A 221 5.29 4.34 14.09
CA PRO A 221 4.75 4.12 15.43
C PRO A 221 3.21 4.18 15.45
N PRO A 222 2.57 3.55 16.44
CA PRO A 222 1.11 3.61 16.61
C PRO A 222 0.61 5.04 16.83
N ALA A 223 -0.65 5.29 16.49
CA ALA A 223 -1.27 6.59 16.69
C ALA A 223 -1.23 7.01 18.17
N GLY A 224 -0.76 8.23 18.45
CA GLY A 224 -0.66 8.76 19.81
C GLY A 224 -0.13 10.21 19.85
N PRO A 225 -0.16 10.87 21.02
CA PRO A 225 0.28 12.26 21.17
C PRO A 225 1.73 12.49 20.73
N ASP A 226 2.62 11.55 21.08
CA ASP A 226 4.07 11.67 20.84
C ASP A 226 4.52 10.85 19.60
N GLN A 227 3.58 10.46 18.73
CA GLN A 227 3.85 9.56 17.60
C GLN A 227 4.94 10.10 16.67
N ARG A 228 4.94 11.41 16.41
CA ARG A 228 5.95 12.05 15.54
C ARG A 228 7.33 12.07 16.17
N ASP A 229 7.39 12.27 17.48
CA ASP A 229 8.66 12.27 18.22
C ASP A 229 9.24 10.86 18.29
N GLN A 230 8.39 9.85 18.50
CA GLN A 230 8.79 8.44 18.46
C GLN A 230 9.27 7.99 17.07
N TYR A 231 8.69 8.54 16.01
CA TYR A 231 9.10 8.22 14.64
C TYR A 231 10.50 8.75 14.31
N GLY A 232 10.92 9.84 14.96
CA GLY A 232 12.28 10.39 14.88
C GLY A 232 12.66 11.04 13.54
N ARG A 233 11.82 10.97 12.51
CA ARG A 233 12.07 11.56 11.18
C ARG A 233 11.45 12.96 11.05
N SER A 234 12.09 13.85 10.29
CA SER A 234 11.70 15.26 10.23
C SER A 234 10.57 15.52 9.23
N TYR A 235 9.41 15.94 9.76
CA TYR A 235 8.31 16.46 8.96
C TYR A 235 8.72 17.68 8.10
N ARG A 236 9.64 18.51 8.60
CA ARG A 236 10.13 19.68 7.84
C ARG A 236 10.87 19.25 6.58
N LYS A 237 11.82 18.32 6.70
CA LYS A 237 12.57 17.78 5.56
C LYS A 237 11.63 17.09 4.56
N TYR A 238 10.65 16.33 5.05
CA TYR A 238 9.62 15.70 4.22
C TYR A 238 8.85 16.75 3.40
N ASN A 239 8.35 17.80 4.04
CA ASN A 239 7.62 18.86 3.37
C ASN A 239 8.46 19.63 2.35
N GLU A 240 9.73 19.92 2.67
CA GLU A 240 10.65 20.55 1.73
C GLU A 240 10.85 19.67 0.48
N LEU A 241 11.02 18.36 0.66
CA LEU A 241 11.12 17.40 -0.42
C LEU A 241 9.86 17.39 -1.29
N VAL A 242 8.68 17.19 -0.69
CA VAL A 242 7.39 17.16 -1.41
C VAL A 242 7.15 18.46 -2.21
N LYS A 243 7.43 19.62 -1.61
CA LYS A 243 7.30 20.92 -2.29
C LYS A 243 8.22 21.02 -3.50
N LYS A 244 9.48 20.62 -3.36
CA LYS A 244 10.47 20.65 -4.45
C LYS A 244 10.13 19.65 -5.56
N THR A 245 9.66 18.45 -5.21
CA THR A 245 9.18 17.47 -6.18
C THR A 245 7.99 17.99 -6.98
N LYS A 246 7.00 18.62 -6.32
CA LYS A 246 5.86 19.26 -7.01
C LYS A 246 6.30 20.40 -7.93
N LEU A 247 7.23 21.25 -7.46
CA LEU A 247 7.78 22.32 -8.29
C LEU A 247 8.49 21.77 -9.54
N CYS A 248 9.22 20.67 -9.40
CA CYS A 248 9.87 19.99 -10.52
C CYS A 248 8.87 19.45 -11.54
N GLN A 249 7.80 18.80 -11.07
CA GLN A 249 6.70 18.33 -11.92
C GLN A 249 6.05 19.51 -12.68
N ASN A 250 5.79 20.62 -12.00
CA ASN A 250 5.18 21.80 -12.63
C ASN A 250 6.10 22.50 -13.65
N ARG A 251 7.43 22.36 -13.56
CA ARG A 251 8.41 22.97 -14.46
C ARG A 251 8.74 22.15 -15.71
N GLY A 252 7.96 21.10 -16.01
CA GLY A 252 8.19 20.22 -17.17
C GLY A 252 8.65 18.81 -16.80
N GLY A 253 8.60 18.45 -15.52
CA GLY A 253 8.85 17.09 -15.04
C GLY A 253 8.06 15.97 -15.75
N PRO A 254 6.84 16.17 -16.27
CA PRO A 254 6.14 15.16 -17.07
C PRO A 254 6.94 14.72 -18.31
N ALA A 255 7.57 15.65 -19.03
CA ALA A 255 8.36 15.33 -20.23
C ALA A 255 9.65 14.56 -19.88
N LEU A 256 10.26 14.86 -18.73
CA LEU A 256 11.42 14.11 -18.22
C LEU A 256 10.98 12.75 -17.65
N SER A 257 9.88 12.66 -16.90
CA SER A 257 9.37 11.40 -16.34
C SER A 257 8.88 10.41 -17.40
N GLN A 258 8.40 10.90 -18.56
CA GLN A 258 8.01 10.06 -19.70
C GLN A 258 9.23 9.51 -20.45
N ALA A 259 10.33 10.26 -20.55
CA ALA A 259 11.56 9.79 -21.18
C ALA A 259 12.26 8.66 -20.40
N TRP A 260 11.99 8.54 -19.10
CA TRP A 260 12.62 7.57 -18.19
C TRP A 260 11.63 6.56 -17.57
N GLY A 261 10.43 6.42 -18.16
CA GLY A 261 9.54 5.29 -17.92
C GLY A 261 8.61 5.39 -16.70
N GLN A 262 8.22 6.59 -16.24
CA GLN A 262 7.31 6.82 -15.09
C GLN A 262 7.76 6.24 -13.74
N LEU A 263 8.80 5.40 -13.73
CA LEU A 263 9.60 5.06 -12.57
C LEU A 263 10.36 6.32 -12.18
N MET A 264 9.81 7.06 -11.24
CA MET A 264 10.56 8.04 -10.48
C MET A 264 11.67 7.30 -9.70
N VAL A 265 12.75 6.92 -10.39
CA VAL A 265 14.04 6.70 -9.76
C VAL A 265 14.51 8.08 -9.37
N SER A 266 14.16 8.42 -8.14
CA SER A 266 14.35 9.71 -7.49
C SER A 266 15.82 10.18 -7.50
N GLY A 267 16.78 9.32 -7.90
CA GLY A 267 18.19 9.64 -8.12
C GLY A 267 18.47 10.67 -9.23
N TYR A 268 17.83 10.60 -10.40
CA TYR A 268 18.22 11.42 -11.56
C TYR A 268 17.53 12.80 -11.65
N LEU A 269 16.47 13.04 -10.87
CA LEU A 269 15.78 14.34 -10.80
C LEU A 269 16.42 15.32 -9.79
N GLN A 270 17.46 14.88 -9.08
CA GLN A 270 18.06 15.64 -7.98
C GLN A 270 18.68 16.97 -8.45
N ASP A 271 19.49 16.90 -9.50
CA ASP A 271 20.36 18.02 -9.90
C ASP A 271 19.63 19.10 -10.72
N SER A 272 18.63 18.73 -11.52
CA SER A 272 17.94 19.71 -12.40
C SER A 272 16.85 20.51 -11.69
N CYS A 273 16.38 20.05 -10.53
CA CYS A 273 15.21 20.61 -9.84
C CYS A 273 15.49 21.09 -8.41
N GLY A 274 16.75 21.01 -7.94
CA GLY A 274 17.14 21.41 -6.58
C GLY A 274 16.49 20.56 -5.48
N ILE A 275 16.11 19.32 -5.82
CA ILE A 275 15.63 18.32 -4.87
C ILE A 275 16.81 18.00 -3.93
N PRO A 276 16.59 17.95 -2.60
CA PRO A 276 17.68 17.63 -1.68
C PRO A 276 18.24 16.25 -2.00
N ASP A 277 19.54 16.08 -1.76
CA ASP A 277 20.20 14.77 -1.82
C ASP A 277 19.37 13.76 -1.01
N LEU A 278 18.92 12.70 -1.70
CA LEU A 278 17.97 11.77 -1.12
C LEU A 278 18.61 10.82 -0.11
N GLU A 279 19.92 10.63 -0.20
CA GLU A 279 20.67 9.86 0.79
C GLU A 279 20.75 10.64 2.11
N ASN A 280 20.99 11.95 2.04
CA ASN A 280 20.94 12.87 3.18
C ASN A 280 19.52 13.01 3.75
N TYR A 281 18.49 12.92 2.90
CA TYR A 281 17.11 12.83 3.36
C TYR A 281 16.86 11.51 4.11
N PHE A 282 17.37 10.40 3.57
CA PHE A 282 17.18 9.08 4.14
C PHE A 282 17.85 8.95 5.52
N LYS A 283 19.08 9.42 5.66
CA LYS A 283 19.92 9.36 6.89
C LYS A 283 19.55 10.33 8.01
N GLN A 284 18.41 11.02 7.90
CA GLN A 284 17.99 12.05 8.87
C GLN A 284 17.79 11.54 10.29
#